data_AF-A0A2N2CW63-F1
#
_entry.id   AF-A0A2N2CW63-F1
#
_cell.length_a   1.000
_cell.length_b   1.000
_cell.length_c   1.000
_cell.angle_alpha   90.00
_cell.angle_beta   90.00
_cell.angle_gamma   90.00
#
_symmetry.space_group_name_H-M   'P 1'
#
loop_
_entity.id
_entity.type
_entity.pdbx_description
1 polymer ?
#
loop_
_entity_poly.entity_id
_entity_poly.type
_entity_poly.pdbx_seq_one_letter_code
_entity_poly.pdbx_strand_id
1 'polypeptide(L)' 'MKKLKLCFLAAKIEWHWWFIRRTRKRGSSLLSREVSFSSQKLFLLNRRLSAHSVKVIKIQNDYQKLAGTIL' A
#
# COMPACT_ATOMS: atom_id res chain seq x y z
N MET A 1 -10.27 -24.50 -1.99
CA MET A 1 -9.41 -23.63 -2.84
C MET A 1 -9.75 -22.13 -2.76
N LYS A 2 -11.03 -21.71 -2.89
CA LYS A 2 -11.42 -20.28 -2.80
C LYS A 2 -11.00 -19.61 -1.48
N LYS A 3 -11.20 -20.28 -0.33
CA LYS A 3 -10.76 -19.80 0.99
C LYS A 3 -9.25 -19.55 1.08
N LEU A 4 -8.43 -20.46 0.55
CA LEU A 4 -6.95 -20.30 0.52
C LEU A 4 -6.54 -19.09 -0.33
N LYS A 5 -7.19 -18.89 -1.50
CA LYS A 5 -6.96 -17.70 -2.34
C LYS A 5 -7.36 -16.41 -1.63
N LEU A 6 -8.47 -16.40 -0.89
CA LEU A 6 -8.87 -15.27 -0.05
C LEU A 6 -7.85 -14.98 1.05
N CYS A 7 -7.39 -15.99 1.79
CA CYS A 7 -6.36 -15.83 2.81
C CYS A 7 -5.07 -15.25 2.23
N PHE A 8 -4.65 -15.71 1.04
CA PHE A 8 -3.45 -15.19 0.38
C PHE A 8 -3.61 -13.73 -0.08
N LEU A 9 -4.78 -13.38 -0.63
CA LEU A 9 -5.09 -12.00 -1.02
C LEU A 9 -5.16 -11.08 0.22
N ALA A 10 -5.77 -11.54 1.32
CA ALA A 10 -5.80 -10.81 2.58
C ALA A 10 -4.39 -10.56 3.14
N ALA A 11 -3.54 -11.59 3.17
CA ALA A 11 -2.15 -11.46 3.59
C ALA A 11 -1.36 -10.47 2.71
N LYS A 12 -1.60 -10.48 1.39
CA LYS A 12 -0.99 -9.49 0.47
C LYS A 12 -1.47 -8.06 0.71
N ILE A 13 -2.77 -7.88 0.99
CA ILE A 13 -3.34 -6.57 1.34
C ILE A 13 -2.66 -6.04 2.60
N GLU A 14 -2.55 -6.88 3.64
CA GLU A 14 -1.92 -6.51 4.90
C GLU A 14 -0.44 -6.15 4.75
N TRP A 15 0.31 -6.95 3.98
CA TRP A 15 1.71 -6.67 3.65
C TRP A 15 1.89 -5.28 3.01
N HIS A 16 1.05 -4.96 2.02
CA HIS A 16 1.12 -3.66 1.38
C HIS A 16 0.70 -2.51 2.30
N TRP A 17 -0.31 -2.70 3.16
CA TRP A 17 -0.68 -1.72 4.17
C TRP A 17 0.42 -1.48 5.19
N TRP A 18 1.12 -2.53 5.60
CA TRP A 18 2.31 -2.41 6.45
C TRP A 18 3.40 -1.59 5.76
N PHE A 19 3.65 -1.82 4.48
CA PHE A 19 4.61 -1.05 3.70
C PHE A 19 4.22 0.43 3.56
N ILE A 20 2.93 0.71 3.30
CA ILE A 20 2.37 2.07 3.23
C ILE A 20 2.55 2.78 4.57
N ARG A 21 2.21 2.12 5.69
CA ARG A 21 2.40 2.69 7.03
C ARG A 21 3.87 2.98 7.33
N ARG A 22 4.77 2.04 7.03
CA ARG A 22 6.21 2.21 7.22
C ARG A 22 6.78 3.36 6.38
N THR A 23 6.35 3.46 5.13
CA THR A 23 6.75 4.53 4.21
C THR A 23 6.23 5.89 4.66
N ARG A 24 4.99 5.97 5.15
CA ARG A 24 4.42 7.20 5.73
C ARG A 24 5.18 7.65 6.98
N LYS A 25 5.52 6.74 7.90
CA LYS A 25 6.35 7.07 9.07
C LYS A 25 7.72 7.63 8.65
N ARG A 26 8.35 7.02 7.65
CA ARG A 26 9.63 7.49 7.10
C ARG A 26 9.51 8.86 6.42
N GLY A 27 8.44 9.10 5.67
CA GLY A 27 8.14 10.40 5.09
C GLY A 27 7.96 11.49 6.14
N SER A 28 7.15 11.21 7.17
CA SER A 28 6.95 12.13 8.30
C SER A 28 8.25 12.46 9.03
N SER A 29 9.12 11.47 9.25
CA SER A 29 10.45 11.69 9.83
C SER A 29 11.41 12.48 8.93
N LEU A 30 11.23 12.48 7.61
CA LEU A 30 12.02 13.32 6.70
C LEU A 30 11.51 14.76 6.73
N LEU A 31 10.18 14.94 6.75
CA LEU A 31 9.56 16.25 6.87
C LEU A 31 9.88 16.94 8.20
N SER A 32 9.96 16.17 9.30
CA SER A 32 10.37 16.70 10.61
C SER A 32 11.85 17.11 10.67
N ARG A 33 12.65 16.78 9.65
CA ARG A 33 14.06 17.19 9.52
C ARG A 33 14.22 18.33 8.52
N GLU A 34 13.14 19.08 8.24
CA GLU A 34 13.09 20.17 7.26
C GLU A 34 13.55 19.78 5.85
N VAL A 35 13.47 18.49 5.52
CA VAL A 35 13.77 18.03 4.16
C VAL A 35 12.69 18.61 3.24
N SER A 36 13.11 19.50 2.34
CA SER A 36 12.22 20.13 1.37
C SER A 36 11.36 19.09 0.64
N PHE A 37 10.06 19.39 0.51
CA PHE A 37 9.09 18.58 -0.24
C PHE A 37 9.52 18.30 -1.69
N SER A 38 10.32 19.20 -2.28
CA SER A 38 10.89 19.03 -3.63
C SER A 38 12.13 18.12 -3.67
N SER A 39 12.59 17.61 -2.53
CA SER A 39 13.74 16.71 -2.51
C SER A 39 13.45 15.43 -3.31
N GLN A 40 14.43 15.00 -4.10
CA GLN A 40 14.38 13.76 -4.86
C GLN A 40 14.06 12.54 -3.97
N LYS A 41 14.48 12.58 -2.69
CA LYS A 41 14.19 11.56 -1.69
C LYS A 41 12.69 11.45 -1.38
N LEU A 42 12.00 12.57 -1.17
CA LEU A 42 10.56 12.59 -0.95
C LEU A 42 9.77 12.24 -2.22
N PHE A 43 10.22 12.69 -3.39
CA PHE A 43 9.63 12.30 -4.67
C PHE A 43 9.66 10.79 -4.90
N LEU A 44 10.83 10.15 -4.72
CA LEU A 44 10.97 8.70 -4.86
C LEU A 44 10.15 7.93 -3.82
N LEU A 45 10.08 8.45 -2.59
CA LEU A 45 9.28 7.88 -1.52
C LEU A 45 7.78 7.94 -1.84
N ASN A 46 7.31 9.08 -2.36
CA ASN A 46 5.93 9.26 -2.79
C ASN A 46 5.59 8.37 -4.00
N ARG A 47 6.49 8.27 -4.98
CA ARG A 47 6.31 7.37 -6.14
C ARG A 47 6.15 5.91 -5.71
N ARG A 48 6.96 5.43 -4.76
CA ARG A 48 6.84 4.08 -4.19
C ARG A 48 5.53 3.92 -3.42
N LEU A 49 5.14 4.92 -2.64
CA LEU A 49 3.88 4.92 -1.90
C LEU A 49 2.68 4.78 -2.87
N SER A 50 2.62 5.61 -3.90
CA SER A 50 1.56 5.57 -4.92
C SER A 50 1.48 4.21 -5.62
N ALA A 51 2.62 3.62 -5.98
CA ALA A 51 2.65 2.30 -6.59
C ALA A 51 2.08 1.21 -5.68
N HIS A 52 2.37 1.25 -4.38
CA HIS A 52 1.79 0.33 -3.41
C HIS A 52 0.31 0.58 -3.17
N SER A 53 -0.14 1.84 -3.11
CA SER A 53 -1.56 2.18 -2.98
C SER A 53 -2.39 1.63 -4.14
N VAL A 54 -1.94 1.81 -5.38
CA VAL A 54 -2.62 1.27 -6.57
C VAL A 54 -2.69 -0.26 -6.52
N LYS A 55 -1.60 -0.93 -6.08
CA LYS A 55 -1.58 -2.38 -5.92
C LYS A 55 -2.55 -2.87 -4.84
N VAL A 56 -2.64 -2.19 -3.69
CA VAL A 56 -3.61 -2.54 -2.63
C VAL A 56 -5.03 -2.48 -3.18
N ILE A 57 -5.38 -1.37 -3.85
CA ILE A 57 -6.73 -1.17 -4.39
C ILE A 57 -7.08 -2.30 -5.37
N LYS A 58 -6.15 -2.65 -6.26
CA LYS A 58 -6.35 -3.76 -7.21
C LYS A 58 -6.57 -5.10 -6.49
N ILE A 59 -5.72 -5.44 -5.53
CA ILE A 59 -5.81 -6.71 -4.78
C ILE A 59 -7.09 -6.73 -3.92
N GLN A 60 -7.51 -5.59 -3.39
CA GLN A 60 -8.74 -5.45 -2.61
C GLN A 60 -9.98 -5.65 -3.49
N ASN A 61 -9.99 -5.10 -4.70
CA ASN A 61 -11.04 -5.37 -5.69
C ASN A 61 -11.09 -6.86 -6.07
N ASP A 62 -9.94 -7.49 -6.31
CA ASP A 62 -9.86 -8.92 -6.62
C ASP A 62 -10.34 -9.78 -5.44
N TYR A 63 -10.02 -9.38 -4.21
CA TYR A 63 -10.52 -10.03 -2.99
C TYR A 63 -12.04 -9.91 -2.88
N GLN A 64 -12.60 -8.71 -3.07
CA GLN A 64 -14.05 -8.47 -2.98
C GLN A 64 -14.82 -9.25 -4.05
N LYS A 65 -14.31 -9.29 -5.28
CA LYS A 65 -14.87 -10.13 -6.37
C LYS A 65 -14.85 -11.61 -6.00
N LEU A 66 -13.73 -12.10 -5.48
CA LEU A 66 -13.57 -13.52 -5.11
C LEU A 66 -14.42 -13.89 -3.88
N ALA A 67 -14.63 -12.93 -2.96
CA ALA A 67 -15.45 -13.08 -1.77
C ALA A 67 -16.96 -12.91 -2.06
N GLY A 68 -17.34 -12.50 -3.27
CA GLY A 68 -18.74 -12.26 -3.65
C GLY A 68 -19.36 -11.06 -2.94
N THR A 69 -18.53 -10.10 -2.50
CA THR A 69 -18.97 -8.93 -1.73
C THR A 69 -19.33 -7.72 -2.60
N ILE A 70 -19.12 -7.82 -3.92
CA ILE A 70 -19.58 -6.87 -4.93
C ILE A 70 -20.29 -7.68 -6.02
N LEU A 71 -21.58 -7.38 -6.21
CA LEU A 71 -22.40 -7.75 -7.39
C LEU A 71 -22.07 -6.81 -8.55
#